data_AF-A0A1G0Y8E7-F1
#
_entry.id   AF-A0A1G0Y8E7-F1
#
_cell.length_a   1.000
_cell.length_b   1.000
_cell.length_c   1.000
_cell.angle_alpha   90.00
_cell.angle_beta   90.00
_cell.angle_gamma   90.00
#
_symmetry.space_group_name_H-M   'P 1'
#
loop_
_entity.id
_entity.type
_entity.pdbx_description
1 polymer ?
#
loop_
_entity_poly.entity_id
_entity_poly.type
_entity_poly.pdbx_seq_one_letter_code
_entity_poly.pdbx_strand_id
1 'polypeptide(L)'
;MKYIEVKTGSWKDTPLPWWCRLLQRIIPPANPDYERFYPALRTWWVELDDKEVPTREIGFDADGNPIVLAPFGRNCGFIVDTSTPWNDAYEECLEAKAKFQATWKELEKSFSELKQ
;
A
#
# COMPACT_ATOMS: atom_id res chain seq x y z
N MET A 1 -3.68 -5.12 -17.69
CA MET A 1 -3.72 -5.02 -16.21
C MET A 1 -3.73 -6.40 -15.58
N LYS A 2 -2.74 -6.68 -14.73
CA LYS A 2 -2.59 -7.91 -13.94
C LYS A 2 -2.76 -7.55 -12.46
N TYR A 3 -3.34 -8.44 -11.66
CA TYR A 3 -3.57 -8.20 -10.23
C TYR A 3 -2.89 -9.29 -9.43
N ILE A 4 -2.14 -8.91 -8.40
CA ILE A 4 -1.36 -9.85 -7.60
C ILE A 4 -1.64 -9.65 -6.11
N GLU A 5 -1.29 -10.66 -5.31
CA GLU A 5 -1.30 -10.59 -3.86
C GLU A 5 0.13 -10.72 -3.31
N VAL A 6 0.51 -9.84 -2.39
CA VAL A 6 1.80 -9.87 -1.70
C VAL A 6 1.56 -10.01 -0.20
N LYS A 7 2.14 -11.05 0.41
CA LYS A 7 2.08 -11.30 1.86
C LYS A 7 3.37 -10.83 2.50
N THR A 8 3.28 -9.83 3.37
CA THR A 8 4.47 -9.20 3.99
C THR A 8 4.74 -9.68 5.42
N GLY A 9 3.84 -10.49 5.99
CA GLY A 9 3.93 -10.92 7.38
C GLY A 9 3.71 -9.77 8.37
N SER A 10 4.02 -10.00 9.65
CA SER A 10 3.92 -8.98 10.69
C SER A 10 5.14 -8.04 10.67
N TRP A 11 4.89 -6.74 10.63
CA TRP A 11 5.93 -5.72 10.80
C TRP A 11 6.52 -5.80 12.22
N LYS A 12 7.86 -5.72 12.32
CA LYS A 12 8.54 -5.67 13.61
C LYS A 12 8.46 -4.25 14.16
N ASP A 13 7.60 -4.03 15.15
CA ASP A 13 7.39 -2.73 15.78
C ASP A 13 8.48 -2.44 16.82
N THR A 14 9.73 -2.38 16.36
CA THR A 14 10.89 -2.13 17.22
C THR A 14 10.99 -0.63 17.44
N PRO A 15 10.97 -0.13 18.69
CA PRO A 15 10.98 1.30 18.93
C PRO A 15 12.25 1.93 18.35
N LEU A 16 12.07 2.95 17.52
CA LEU A 16 13.18 3.68 16.91
C LEU A 16 14.04 4.36 17.98
N PRO A 17 15.38 4.38 17.79
CA PRO A 17 16.28 5.18 18.61
C PRO A 17 15.86 6.65 18.68
N TRP A 18 16.20 7.32 19.78
CA TRP A 18 15.81 8.72 20.01
C TRP A 18 16.29 9.67 18.90
N TRP A 19 17.45 9.41 18.29
CA TRP A 19 18.01 10.24 17.22
C TRP A 19 17.23 10.06 15.90
N CYS A 20 16.70 8.87 15.62
CA CYS A 20 15.81 8.66 14.48
C CYS A 20 14.51 9.45 14.64
N ARG A 21 13.96 9.51 15.86
CA ARG A 21 12.76 10.31 16.17
C ARG A 21 12.99 11.81 15.97
N LEU A 22 14.23 12.28 16.16
CA LEU A 22 14.61 13.66 15.87
C LEU A 22 14.63 13.92 14.35
N LEU A 23 15.20 12.99 13.57
CA LEU A 23 15.25 13.09 12.10
C LEU A 23 13.86 13.04 11.46
N GLN A 24 12.94 12.23 11.99
CA GLN A 24 11.54 12.15 11.53
C GLN A 24 10.76 13.47 11.67
N ARG A 25 11.24 14.43 12.48
CA ARG A 25 10.63 15.76 12.57
C ARG A 25 11.02 16.68 11.41
N ILE A 26 12.11 16.36 10.70
CA ILE A 26 12.68 17.19 9.64
C ILE A 26 12.40 16.57 8.27
N ILE A 27 12.37 15.24 8.19
CA ILE A 27 12.09 14.49 6.96
C ILE A 27 10.58 14.27 6.85
N PRO A 28 9.91 14.79 5.81
CA PRO A 28 8.51 14.52 5.57
C PRO A 28 8.27 13.01 5.38
N PRO A 29 7.27 12.42 6.04
CA PRO A 29 6.92 11.02 5.81
C PRO A 29 6.41 10.84 4.37
N ALA A 30 6.76 9.70 3.77
CA ALA A 30 6.37 9.34 2.40
C ALA A 30 4.84 9.09 2.28
N ASN A 31 4.26 8.53 3.34
CA ASN A 31 2.84 8.20 3.44
C ASN A 31 2.24 8.76 4.74
N PRO A 32 2.14 10.10 4.84
CA PRO A 32 1.79 10.80 6.08
C PRO A 32 0.48 10.33 6.71
N ASP A 33 -0.50 9.97 5.90
CA ASP A 33 -1.85 9.67 6.38
C ASP A 33 -2.01 8.20 6.80
N TYR A 34 -1.09 7.33 6.35
CA TYR A 34 -1.16 5.88 6.55
C TYR A 34 -0.11 5.32 7.51
N GLU A 35 0.84 6.12 7.98
CA GLU A 35 1.95 5.67 8.83
C GLU A 35 1.48 4.81 10.03
N ARG A 36 0.38 5.23 10.66
CA ARG A 36 -0.22 4.53 11.82
C ARG A 36 -0.78 3.13 11.50
N PHE A 37 -1.05 2.84 10.24
CA PHE A 37 -1.66 1.58 9.80
C PHE A 37 -0.61 0.52 9.43
N TYR A 38 0.63 0.92 9.15
CA TYR A 38 1.68 -0.02 8.73
C TYR A 38 1.92 -1.20 9.69
N PRO A 39 1.93 -1.02 11.03
CA PRO A 39 2.07 -2.15 11.95
C PRO A 39 0.95 -3.20 11.83
N ALA A 40 -0.24 -2.80 11.38
CA ALA A 40 -1.40 -3.67 11.21
C ALA A 40 -1.44 -4.37 9.84
N LEU A 41 -0.74 -3.85 8.81
CA LEU A 41 -0.75 -4.43 7.47
C LEU A 41 -0.16 -5.84 7.43
N ARG A 42 -0.81 -6.72 6.68
CA ARG A 42 -0.41 -8.13 6.49
C ARG A 42 -0.30 -8.52 5.03
N THR A 43 -1.20 -7.99 4.21
CA THR A 43 -1.34 -8.37 2.81
C THR A 43 -1.55 -7.13 1.96
N TRP A 44 -1.09 -7.18 0.72
CA TRP A 44 -1.31 -6.16 -0.28
C TRP A 44 -1.94 -6.78 -1.52
N TRP A 45 -2.93 -6.11 -2.08
CA TRP A 45 -3.28 -6.29 -3.49
C TRP A 45 -2.58 -5.22 -4.31
N VAL A 46 -2.03 -5.60 -5.45
CA VAL A 46 -1.31 -4.70 -6.34
C VAL A 46 -1.86 -4.84 -7.75
N GLU A 47 -2.17 -3.71 -8.38
CA GLU A 47 -2.45 -3.63 -9.80
C GLU A 47 -1.16 -3.31 -10.55
N LEU A 48 -0.82 -4.19 -11.50
CA LEU A 48 0.28 -4.02 -12.43
C LEU A 48 -0.24 -3.61 -13.80
N ASP A 49 0.46 -2.68 -14.44
CA ASP A 49 0.17 -2.29 -15.82
C ASP A 49 0.59 -3.38 -16.83
N ASP A 50 0.42 -3.10 -18.13
CA ASP A 50 0.76 -4.05 -19.19
C ASP A 50 2.28 -4.27 -19.35
N LYS A 51 3.11 -3.47 -18.67
CA LYS A 51 4.56 -3.64 -18.56
C LYS A 51 4.96 -4.26 -17.21
N GLU A 52 3.98 -4.74 -16.45
CA GLU A 52 4.14 -5.29 -15.11
C GLU A 52 4.75 -4.33 -14.09
N VAL A 53 4.56 -3.03 -14.28
CA VAL A 53 4.94 -2.00 -13.31
C VAL A 53 3.77 -1.80 -12.33
N PRO A 54 4.02 -1.81 -11.01
CA PRO A 54 3.00 -1.48 -10.02
C PRO A 54 2.43 -0.07 -10.22
N THR A 55 1.11 0.05 -10.27
CA THR A 55 0.44 1.34 -10.47
C THR A 55 -0.52 1.71 -9.35
N ARG A 56 -1.14 0.72 -8.71
CA ARG A 56 -2.01 0.90 -7.53
C ARG A 56 -1.83 -0.21 -6.53
N GLU A 57 -1.99 0.10 -5.26
CA GLU A 57 -1.92 -0.84 -4.15
C GLU A 57 -3.07 -0.64 -3.17
N ILE A 58 -3.51 -1.74 -2.55
CA ILE A 58 -4.46 -1.77 -1.44
C ILE A 58 -3.84 -2.62 -0.34
N GLY A 59 -3.68 -2.04 0.85
CA GLY A 59 -3.16 -2.72 2.02
C GLY A 59 -4.29 -3.23 2.92
N PHE A 60 -4.15 -4.46 3.41
CA PHE A 60 -5.11 -5.15 4.26
C PHE A 60 -4.52 -5.50 5.64
N ASP A 61 -5.36 -5.43 6.67
CA ASP A 61 -5.03 -5.91 8.01
C ASP A 61 -5.12 -7.46 8.12
N ALA A 62 -4.97 -7.99 9.33
CA ALA A 62 -5.02 -9.43 9.58
C ALA A 62 -6.42 -10.04 9.43
N ASP A 63 -7.47 -9.22 9.53
CA ASP A 63 -8.87 -9.63 9.40
C ASP A 63 -9.37 -9.51 7.94
N GLY A 64 -8.52 -8.99 7.04
CA GLY A 64 -8.85 -8.78 5.63
C GLY A 64 -9.58 -7.47 5.37
N ASN A 65 -9.59 -6.53 6.33
CA ASN A 65 -10.15 -5.21 6.08
C ASN A 65 -9.13 -4.38 5.31
N PRO A 66 -9.53 -3.68 4.24
CA PRO A 66 -8.65 -2.75 3.58
C PRO A 66 -8.48 -1.49 4.43
N ILE A 67 -7.24 -1.07 4.63
CA ILE A 67 -6.88 0.03 5.54
C ILE A 67 -5.94 1.07 4.91
N VAL A 68 -5.40 0.79 3.71
CA VAL A 68 -4.52 1.67 2.96
C VAL A 68 -4.84 1.56 1.46
N LEU A 69 -4.77 2.67 0.72
CA LEU A 69 -4.66 2.65 -0.74
C LEU A 69 -3.60 3.65 -1.22
N ALA A 70 -2.86 3.34 -2.27
CA ALA A 70 -1.92 4.26 -2.86
C ALA A 70 -1.68 3.99 -4.37
N PRO A 71 -1.23 4.99 -5.15
CA PRO A 71 -1.02 6.38 -4.75
C PRO A 71 -2.35 7.09 -4.50
N PHE A 72 -2.43 7.90 -3.44
CA PHE A 72 -3.65 8.65 -3.10
C PHE A 72 -3.38 9.88 -2.24
N GLY A 73 -3.78 11.05 -2.74
CA GLY A 73 -3.49 12.32 -2.08
C GLY A 73 -1.99 12.53 -1.96
N ARG A 74 -1.52 12.73 -0.72
CA ARG A 74 -0.10 12.89 -0.38
C ARG A 74 0.65 11.57 -0.11
N ASN A 75 0.00 10.43 -0.27
CA ASN A 75 0.59 9.12 -0.01
C ASN A 75 1.10 8.53 -1.32
N CYS A 76 2.42 8.42 -1.46
CA CYS A 76 3.05 7.88 -2.67
C CYS A 76 2.87 6.37 -2.83
N GLY A 77 2.66 5.66 -1.73
CA GLY A 77 2.59 4.20 -1.66
C GLY A 77 3.93 3.55 -1.30
N PHE A 78 3.89 2.27 -0.98
CA PHE A 78 5.07 1.50 -0.57
C PHE A 78 5.60 0.62 -1.71
N ILE A 79 4.69 -0.10 -2.39
CA ILE A 79 4.98 -0.94 -3.54
C ILE A 79 5.03 -0.11 -4.82
N VAL A 80 4.09 0.82 -5.00
CA VAL A 80 3.95 1.62 -6.22
C VAL A 80 4.98 2.74 -6.37
N ASP A 81 5.81 2.99 -5.35
CA ASP A 81 6.94 3.95 -5.41
C ASP A 81 8.14 3.40 -6.22
N THR A 82 8.01 2.22 -6.84
CA THR A 82 9.00 1.68 -7.77
C THR A 82 8.57 1.86 -9.23
N SER A 83 9.47 2.37 -10.06
CA SER A 83 9.29 2.40 -11.52
C SER A 83 9.78 1.12 -12.20
N THR A 84 10.10 0.06 -11.43
CA THR A 84 10.72 -1.16 -11.96
C THR A 84 9.66 -2.23 -12.24
N PRO A 85 9.65 -2.84 -13.44
CA PRO A 85 8.81 -4.00 -13.74
C PRO A 85 9.08 -5.18 -12.80
N TRP A 86 8.03 -5.91 -12.44
CA TRP A 86 8.15 -7.10 -11.57
C TRP A 86 8.33 -8.42 -12.33
N ASN A 87 8.35 -8.39 -13.67
CA ASN A 87 8.78 -9.47 -14.58
C ASN A 87 8.33 -10.88 -14.13
N ASP A 88 7.02 -11.06 -13.94
CA ASP A 88 6.38 -12.33 -13.56
C ASP A 88 6.83 -12.93 -12.21
N ALA A 89 7.41 -12.12 -11.30
CA ALA A 89 7.75 -12.59 -9.95
C ALA A 89 6.53 -13.08 -9.13
N TYR A 90 5.31 -12.74 -9.57
CA TYR A 90 4.06 -13.07 -8.92
C TYR A 90 3.01 -13.57 -9.91
N GLU A 91 2.25 -14.58 -9.50
CA GLU A 91 1.10 -15.09 -10.23
C GLU A 91 -0.12 -14.18 -10.07
N GLU A 92 -1.03 -14.21 -11.06
CA GLU A 92 -2.29 -13.47 -11.00
C GLU A 92 -3.18 -13.99 -9.87
N CYS A 93 -3.60 -13.09 -8.97
CA CYS A 93 -4.56 -13.38 -7.91
C CYS A 93 -5.98 -13.13 -8.42
N LEU A 94 -6.76 -14.22 -8.58
CA LEU A 94 -8.13 -14.16 -9.06
C LEU A 94 -9.06 -13.33 -8.15
N GLU A 95 -8.85 -13.40 -6.84
CA GLU A 95 -9.64 -12.61 -5.89
C GLU A 95 -9.36 -11.12 -6.02
N ALA A 96 -8.07 -10.73 -6.04
CA ALA A 96 -7.68 -9.36 -6.27
C ALA A 96 -8.27 -8.85 -7.60
N LYS A 97 -8.09 -9.60 -8.69
CA LYS A 97 -8.66 -9.26 -10.00
C LYS A 97 -10.17 -9.03 -9.96
N ALA A 98 -10.91 -9.86 -9.23
CA ALA A 98 -12.35 -9.77 -9.15
C ALA A 98 -12.84 -8.57 -8.29
N LYS A 99 -12.11 -8.23 -7.23
CA LYS A 99 -12.60 -7.30 -6.19
C LYS A 99 -11.90 -5.93 -6.18
N PHE A 100 -10.71 -5.81 -6.77
CA PHE A 100 -9.83 -4.65 -6.64
C PHE A 100 -10.54 -3.32 -6.90
N GLN A 101 -11.26 -3.20 -8.03
CA GLN A 101 -11.88 -1.93 -8.40
C GLN A 101 -13.02 -1.52 -7.46
N ALA A 102 -13.78 -2.49 -6.94
CA ALA A 102 -14.86 -2.22 -6.00
C ALA A 102 -14.28 -1.77 -4.65
N THR A 103 -13.29 -2.51 -4.14
CA THR A 103 -12.57 -2.20 -2.91
C THR A 103 -11.86 -0.84 -2.98
N TRP A 104 -11.17 -0.55 -4.09
CA TRP A 104 -10.54 0.76 -4.35
C TRP A 104 -11.56 1.90 -4.24
N LYS A 105 -12.67 1.82 -4.96
CA LYS A 105 -13.72 2.85 -4.95
C LYS A 105 -14.37 3.04 -3.57
N GLU A 106 -14.49 1.97 -2.80
CA GLU A 106 -15.01 2.05 -1.44
C GLU A 106 -14.05 2.82 -0.52
N LEU A 107 -12.77 2.46 -0.55
CA LEU A 107 -11.74 3.17 0.22
C LEU A 107 -11.57 4.62 -0.21
N GLU A 108 -11.60 4.91 -1.52
CA GLU A 108 -11.52 6.29 -2.01
C GLU A 108 -12.62 7.19 -1.43
N LYS A 109 -13.81 6.62 -1.15
CA LYS A 109 -14.90 7.33 -0.48
C LYS A 109 -14.59 7.51 1.00
N SER A 110 -14.12 6.45 1.65
CA SER A 110 -13.75 6.48 3.08
C SER A 110 -12.61 7.44 3.39
N PHE A 111 -11.74 7.72 2.41
CA PHE A 111 -10.61 8.64 2.52
C PHE A 111 -10.79 9.90 1.68
N SER A 112 -12.01 10.24 1.27
CA SER A 112 -12.27 11.33 0.32
C SER A 112 -11.64 12.67 0.71
N GLU A 113 -11.49 12.92 2.01
CA GLU A 113 -10.86 14.10 2.59
C GLU A 113 -9.35 14.22 2.30
N LEU A 114 -8.69 13.09 1.99
CA LEU A 114 -7.25 13.03 1.72
C LEU A 114 -6.87 13.41 0.28
N LYS A 115 -7.84 13.63 -0.63
CA LYS A 115 -7.59 14.00 -2.04
C LYS A 115 -6.98 15.41 -2.25
N GLN A 116 -6.72 16.16 -1.18
CA GLN A 116 -6.27 17.56 -1.20
C GLN A 116 -4.78 17.72 -1.51
#